data_AF-A0A959PX85-F1
#
_entry.id   AF-A0A959PX85-F1
#
_cell.length_a   1.000
_cell.length_b   1.000
_cell.length_c   1.000
_cell.angle_alpha   90.00
_cell.angle_beta   90.00
_cell.angle_gamma   90.00
#
_symmetry.space_group_name_H-M   'P 1'
#
loop_
_entity.id
_entity.type
_entity.pdbx_description
1 polymer ?
#
loop_
_entity_poly.entity_id
_entity_poly.type
_entity_poly.pdbx_seq_one_letter_code
_entity_poly.pdbx_strand_id
1 'polypeptide(L)'
;MSKIERIKSFVEIIGIVSVVISLVLVWKEMEQNRILAEANFDLMITENSLLANQTIAENPDVWLRGCADDSLSAPELVTFKAMVVNKNDVTFYRVVKSLRIKETGTSQSDWAEFVGFLHDNPGARKVWTEREKTLSAYREKMGMAGINTWFRDIQAALEGLDKEGGQIKDH
;
A
#
# COMPACT_ATOMS: atom_id res chain seq x y z
N MET A 1 -34.21 -14.74 54.58
CA MET A 1 -34.26 -14.40 53.14
C MET A 1 -35.55 -14.97 52.58
N SER A 2 -36.47 -14.10 52.16
CA SER A 2 -37.78 -14.52 51.66
C SER A 2 -37.63 -15.26 50.32
N LYS A 3 -38.60 -16.12 49.96
CA LYS A 3 -38.60 -16.79 48.65
C LYS A 3 -38.54 -15.78 47.48
N ILE A 4 -39.15 -14.61 47.67
CA ILE A 4 -39.19 -13.52 46.69
C ILE A 4 -37.79 -12.92 46.49
N GLU A 5 -37.04 -12.69 47.56
CA GLU A 5 -35.66 -12.19 47.47
C GLU A 5 -34.75 -13.15 46.70
N ARG A 6 -34.88 -14.47 46.94
CA ARG A 6 -34.09 -15.48 46.21
C ARG A 6 -34.39 -15.48 44.71
N ILE A 7 -35.66 -15.36 44.33
CA ILE A 7 -36.07 -15.29 42.92
C ILE A 7 -35.53 -14.01 42.27
N LYS A 8 -35.63 -12.87 42.95
CA LYS A 8 -35.10 -11.60 42.45
C LYS A 8 -33.60 -11.68 42.20
N SER A 9 -32.81 -12.17 43.15
CA SER A 9 -31.37 -12.32 42.98
C SER A 9 -31.01 -13.28 41.83
N PHE A 10 -31.78 -14.35 41.65
CA PHE A 10 -31.55 -15.28 40.54
C PHE A 10 -31.79 -14.62 39.17
N VAL A 11 -32.86 -13.83 39.04
CA VAL A 11 -33.17 -13.09 37.80
C VAL A 11 -32.11 -12.01 37.53
N GLU A 12 -31.64 -11.29 38.55
CA GLU A 12 -30.58 -10.29 38.42
C GLU A 12 -29.27 -10.91 37.92
N ILE A 13 -28.88 -12.08 38.44
CA ILE A 13 -27.69 -12.80 37.98
C ILE A 13 -27.83 -13.20 36.51
N ILE A 14 -28.98 -13.73 36.11
CA ILE A 14 -29.23 -14.07 34.70
C ILE A 14 -29.12 -12.84 33.81
N GLY A 15 -29.68 -11.71 34.23
CA GLY A 15 -29.57 -10.44 33.49
C GLY A 15 -28.11 -10.02 33.30
N ILE A 16 -27.31 -10.02 34.37
CA ILE A 16 -25.87 -9.67 34.31
C ILE A 16 -25.10 -10.62 33.41
N VAL A 17 -25.31 -11.94 33.57
CA VAL A 17 -24.65 -12.95 32.73
C VAL A 17 -25.02 -12.77 31.26
N SER A 18 -26.28 -12.44 30.95
CA SER A 18 -26.74 -12.21 29.59
C SER A 18 -26.05 -11.00 28.97
N VAL A 19 -25.91 -9.89 29.71
CA VAL A 19 -25.17 -8.70 29.26
C VAL A 19 -23.70 -9.03 28.99
N VAL A 20 -23.03 -9.79 29.87
CA VAL A 20 -21.63 -10.18 29.68
C VAL A 20 -21.48 -11.06 28.43
N ILE A 21 -22.37 -12.04 28.23
CA ILE A 21 -22.35 -12.88 27.03
C ILE A 21 -22.55 -12.02 25.77
N SER A 22 -23.50 -11.08 25.77
CA SER A 22 -23.71 -10.18 24.64
C SER A 22 -22.47 -9.35 24.32
N LEU A 23 -21.76 -8.82 25.32
CA LEU A 23 -20.53 -8.07 25.10
C LEU A 23 -19.41 -8.93 24.49
N VAL A 24 -19.27 -10.19 24.95
CA VAL A 24 -18.29 -11.13 24.37
C VAL A 24 -18.62 -11.46 22.92
N LEU A 25 -19.91 -11.63 22.59
CA LEU A 25 -20.33 -11.88 21.21
C LEU A 25 -20.04 -10.69 20.28
N VAL A 26 -20.34 -9.46 20.71
CA VAL A 26 -20.04 -8.25 19.94
C VAL A 26 -18.52 -8.11 19.72
N TRP A 27 -17.72 -8.35 20.76
CA TRP A 27 -16.27 -8.32 20.64
C TRP A 27 -15.76 -9.36 19.61
N LYS A 28 -16.29 -10.59 19.65
CA LYS A 28 -15.95 -11.64 18.70
C LYS A 28 -16.35 -11.29 17.26
N GLU A 29 -17.52 -10.68 17.07
CA GLU A 29 -17.98 -10.22 15.76
C GLU A 29 -17.10 -9.10 15.21
N MET A 30 -16.70 -8.13 16.04
CA MET A 30 -15.76 -7.08 15.65
C MET A 30 -14.39 -7.65 15.23
N GLU A 31 -13.89 -8.65 15.95
CA GLU A 31 -12.62 -9.29 15.62
C GLU A 31 -12.71 -10.08 14.31
N GLN A 32 -13.80 -10.81 14.07
CA GLN A 32 -14.04 -11.49 12.79
C GLN A 32 -14.12 -10.50 11.62
N ASN A 33 -14.82 -9.38 11.81
CA ASN A 33 -14.91 -8.32 10.79
C ASN A 33 -13.54 -7.70 10.49
N ARG A 34 -12.69 -7.52 11.50
CA ARG A 34 -11.30 -7.06 11.31
C ARG A 34 -10.49 -8.05 10.48
N ILE A 35 -10.51 -9.33 10.85
CA ILE A 35 -9.79 -10.39 10.13
C ILE A 35 -10.26 -10.49 8.68
N LEU A 36 -11.57 -10.42 8.44
CA LEU A 36 -12.13 -10.47 7.10
C LEU A 36 -11.76 -9.24 6.27
N ALA A 37 -11.75 -8.05 6.88
CA ALA A 37 -11.29 -6.83 6.21
C ALA A 37 -9.80 -6.91 5.82
N GLU A 38 -8.95 -7.46 6.69
CA GLU A 38 -7.52 -7.70 6.41
C GLU A 38 -7.33 -8.71 5.28
N ALA A 39 -8.04 -9.85 5.32
CA ALA A 39 -7.98 -10.85 4.27
C ALA A 39 -8.45 -10.31 2.90
N ASN A 40 -9.52 -9.51 2.87
CA ASN A 40 -9.99 -8.86 1.64
C ASN A 40 -8.97 -7.86 1.09
N PHE A 41 -8.30 -7.10 1.96
CA PHE A 41 -7.26 -6.17 1.54
C PHE A 41 -6.06 -6.92 0.94
N ASP A 42 -5.71 -8.08 1.49
CA ASP A 42 -4.62 -8.92 0.98
C ASP A 42 -4.94 -9.56 -0.36
N LEU A 43 -6.16 -10.04 -0.53
CA LEU A 43 -6.65 -10.52 -1.82
C LEU A 43 -6.60 -9.40 -2.85
N MET A 44 -7.07 -8.20 -2.52
CA MET A 44 -7.04 -7.05 -3.42
C MET A 44 -5.60 -6.67 -3.83
N ILE A 45 -4.64 -6.63 -2.90
CA ILE A 45 -3.22 -6.37 -3.24
C ILE A 45 -2.68 -7.47 -4.16
N THR A 46 -3.00 -8.73 -3.87
CA THR A 46 -2.53 -9.88 -4.64
C THR A 46 -3.10 -9.87 -6.07
N GLU A 47 -4.39 -9.60 -6.22
CA GLU A 47 -5.06 -9.45 -7.51
C GLU A 47 -4.47 -8.29 -8.32
N ASN A 48 -4.27 -7.13 -7.70
CA ASN A 48 -3.63 -5.99 -8.38
C ASN A 48 -2.20 -6.30 -8.82
N SER A 49 -1.44 -7.02 -7.99
CA SER A 49 -0.09 -7.46 -8.33
C SER A 49 -0.10 -8.47 -9.48
N LEU A 50 -1.07 -9.39 -9.51
CA LEU A 50 -1.22 -10.37 -10.57
C LEU A 50 -1.56 -9.69 -11.90
N LEU A 51 -2.53 -8.76 -11.88
CA LEU A 51 -2.92 -7.99 -13.06
C LEU A 51 -1.76 -7.15 -13.60
N ALA A 52 -0.99 -6.49 -12.72
CA ALA A 52 0.19 -5.74 -13.13
C ALA A 52 1.22 -6.63 -13.83
N ASN A 53 1.52 -7.80 -13.25
CA ASN A 53 2.46 -8.76 -13.83
C ASN A 53 1.94 -9.36 -15.14
N GLN A 54 0.63 -9.60 -15.24
CA GLN A 54 0.01 -10.08 -16.47
C GLN A 54 0.12 -9.04 -17.59
N THR A 55 -0.16 -7.77 -17.32
CA THR A 55 0.00 -6.70 -18.32
C THR A 55 1.44 -6.58 -18.81
N ILE A 56 2.42 -6.72 -17.91
CA ILE A 56 3.85 -6.75 -18.26
C ILE A 56 4.17 -7.99 -19.12
N ALA A 57 3.67 -9.16 -18.74
CA ALA A 57 3.89 -10.40 -19.48
C ALA A 57 3.24 -10.39 -20.88
N GLU A 58 2.13 -9.68 -21.04
CA GLU A 58 1.44 -9.50 -22.32
C GLU A 58 2.12 -8.44 -23.22
N ASN A 59 2.88 -7.50 -22.64
CA ASN A 59 3.54 -6.40 -23.35
C ASN A 59 5.02 -6.24 -22.93
N PRO A 60 5.85 -7.30 -23.02
CA PRO A 60 7.20 -7.29 -22.45
C PRO A 60 8.13 -6.31 -23.18
N ASP A 61 7.95 -6.12 -24.49
CA ASP A 61 8.74 -5.19 -25.30
C ASP A 61 8.48 -3.73 -24.91
N VAL A 62 7.20 -3.38 -24.70
CA VAL A 62 6.77 -2.05 -24.24
C VAL A 62 7.33 -1.76 -22.85
N TRP A 63 7.28 -2.76 -21.95
CA TRP A 63 7.84 -2.63 -20.60
C TRP A 63 9.35 -2.38 -20.64
N LEU A 64 10.11 -3.19 -21.39
CA LEU A 64 11.56 -3.08 -21.48
C LEU A 64 12.00 -1.74 -22.10
N ARG A 65 11.42 -1.36 -23.26
CA ARG A 65 11.71 -0.08 -23.92
C ARG A 65 11.32 1.11 -23.05
N GLY A 66 10.14 1.05 -22.44
CA GLY A 66 9.67 2.10 -21.54
C GLY A 66 10.59 2.27 -20.33
N CYS A 67 11.05 1.19 -19.71
CA CYS A 67 12.01 1.23 -18.61
C CYS A 67 13.35 1.89 -19.02
N ALA A 68 13.81 1.63 -20.24
CA ALA A 68 15.02 2.22 -20.80
C ALA A 68 14.90 3.71 -21.22
N ASP A 69 13.72 4.32 -21.13
CA ASP A 69 13.38 5.63 -21.72
C ASP A 69 13.57 5.65 -23.26
N ASP A 70 13.41 4.49 -23.91
CA ASP A 70 13.38 4.41 -25.37
C ASP A 70 12.09 5.04 -25.92
N SER A 71 12.10 5.39 -27.20
CA SER A 71 10.92 5.92 -27.86
C SER A 71 9.78 4.90 -27.85
N LEU A 72 8.62 5.30 -27.33
CA LEU A 72 7.37 4.55 -27.41
C LEU A 72 6.39 5.34 -28.28
N SER A 73 5.57 4.64 -29.06
CA SER A 73 4.41 5.24 -29.70
C SER A 73 3.40 5.72 -28.65
N ALA A 74 2.49 6.62 -29.03
CA ALA A 74 1.51 7.17 -28.09
C ALA A 74 0.65 6.09 -27.39
N PRO A 75 0.15 5.03 -28.09
CA PRO A 75 -0.56 3.94 -27.42
C PRO A 75 0.32 3.13 -26.47
N GLU A 76 1.55 2.78 -26.88
CA GLU A 76 2.50 2.04 -26.03
C GLU A 76 2.84 2.82 -24.75
N LEU A 77 3.00 4.14 -24.85
CA LEU A 77 3.26 5.00 -23.70
C LEU A 77 2.10 4.98 -22.69
N VAL A 78 0.84 4.90 -23.15
CA VAL A 78 -0.32 4.78 -22.25
C VAL A 78 -0.26 3.46 -21.47
N THR A 79 0.02 2.36 -22.16
CA THR A 79 0.19 1.03 -21.52
C THR A 79 1.34 1.05 -20.52
N PHE A 80 2.49 1.61 -20.91
CA PHE A 80 3.64 1.74 -20.02
C PHE A 80 3.33 2.58 -18.78
N LYS A 81 2.67 3.73 -18.95
CA LYS A 81 2.21 4.56 -17.83
C LYS A 81 1.32 3.78 -16.87
N ALA A 82 0.36 3.01 -17.37
CA ALA A 82 -0.51 2.18 -16.54
C ALA A 82 0.29 1.12 -15.75
N MET A 83 1.27 0.46 -16.37
CA MET A 83 2.13 -0.53 -15.69
C MET A 83 2.93 0.10 -14.54
N VAL A 84 3.54 1.27 -14.76
CA VAL A 84 4.31 2.00 -13.73
C VAL A 84 3.39 2.44 -12.58
N VAL A 85 2.18 2.93 -12.89
CA VAL A 85 1.19 3.30 -11.88
C VAL A 85 0.78 2.11 -11.03
N ASN A 86 0.46 0.98 -11.66
CA ASN A 86 0.07 -0.23 -10.94
C ASN A 86 1.20 -0.73 -10.03
N LYS A 87 2.45 -0.71 -10.50
CA LYS A 87 3.61 -1.09 -9.68
C LYS A 87 3.75 -0.16 -8.47
N ASN A 88 3.64 1.16 -8.65
CA ASN A 88 3.66 2.12 -7.54
C ASN A 88 2.54 1.84 -6.53
N ASP A 89 1.31 1.64 -7.00
CA ASP A 89 0.15 1.52 -6.12
C ASP A 89 0.21 0.22 -5.32
N VAL A 90 0.60 -0.90 -5.93
CA VAL A 90 0.86 -2.18 -5.24
C VAL A 90 1.92 -2.00 -4.15
N THR A 91 3.08 -1.41 -4.47
CA THR A 91 4.14 -1.17 -3.49
C THR A 91 3.66 -0.25 -2.36
N PHE A 92 3.01 0.86 -2.69
CA PHE A 92 2.49 1.80 -1.70
C PHE A 92 1.55 1.11 -0.71
N TYR A 93 0.61 0.29 -1.20
CA TYR A 93 -0.31 -0.43 -0.33
C TYR A 93 0.39 -1.47 0.55
N ARG A 94 1.39 -2.18 0.04
CA ARG A 94 2.20 -3.12 0.85
C ARG A 94 2.97 -2.41 1.96
N VAL A 95 3.59 -1.28 1.66
CA VAL A 95 4.31 -0.46 2.65
C VAL A 95 3.34 0.10 3.70
N VAL A 96 2.19 0.65 3.29
CA VAL A 96 1.20 1.17 4.24
C VAL A 96 0.62 0.04 5.12
N LYS A 97 0.37 -1.14 4.55
CA LYS A 97 -0.10 -2.30 5.31
C LYS A 97 0.91 -2.71 6.39
N SER A 98 2.15 -2.91 6.00
CA SER A 98 3.21 -3.36 6.91
C SER A 98 3.48 -2.34 8.03
N LEU A 99 3.40 -1.04 7.73
CA LEU A 99 3.45 0.03 8.75
C LEU A 99 2.28 -0.05 9.75
N ARG A 100 1.07 -0.37 9.30
CA ARG A 100 -0.12 -0.51 10.18
C ARG A 100 -0.04 -1.72 11.09
N ILE A 101 0.49 -2.84 10.60
CA ILE A 101 0.58 -4.10 11.34
C ILE A 101 1.82 -4.12 12.26
N LYS A 102 2.66 -3.07 12.21
CA LYS A 102 3.99 -3.01 12.89
C LYS A 102 4.90 -4.17 12.48
N GLU A 103 4.77 -4.65 11.24
CA GLU A 103 5.73 -5.58 10.65
C GLU A 103 7.00 -4.81 10.29
N THR A 104 7.99 -4.86 11.17
CA THR A 104 9.22 -4.05 11.06
C THR A 104 10.16 -4.47 9.93
N GLY A 105 9.95 -5.63 9.29
CA GLY A 105 10.85 -6.18 8.25
C GLY A 105 10.35 -6.02 6.81
N THR A 106 9.09 -6.36 6.54
CA THR A 106 8.52 -6.43 5.18
C THR A 106 8.39 -5.05 4.53
N SER A 107 8.10 -4.01 5.33
CA SER A 107 7.92 -2.62 4.85
C SER A 107 9.18 -2.04 4.20
N GLN A 108 10.35 -2.33 4.78
CA GLN A 108 11.61 -1.76 4.32
C GLN A 108 12.10 -2.42 3.03
N SER A 109 11.86 -3.73 2.85
CA SER A 109 12.24 -4.43 1.62
C SER A 109 11.41 -3.98 0.42
N ASP A 110 10.08 -3.89 0.56
CA ASP A 110 9.19 -3.46 -0.54
C ASP A 110 9.52 -2.02 -0.97
N TRP A 111 9.78 -1.13 -0.01
CA TRP A 111 10.19 0.24 -0.28
C TRP A 111 11.54 0.30 -0.99
N ALA A 112 12.56 -0.42 -0.48
CA ALA A 112 13.89 -0.43 -1.06
C ALA A 112 13.90 -1.04 -2.48
N GLU A 113 13.14 -2.10 -2.72
CA GLU A 113 12.98 -2.71 -4.04
C GLU A 113 12.40 -1.71 -5.04
N PHE A 114 11.38 -0.94 -4.63
CA PHE A 114 10.79 0.05 -5.51
C PHE A 114 11.71 1.24 -5.79
N VAL A 115 12.46 1.71 -4.79
CA VAL A 115 13.49 2.74 -4.98
C VAL A 115 14.57 2.24 -5.95
N GLY A 116 15.09 1.02 -5.75
CA GLY A 116 16.06 0.40 -6.65
C GLY A 116 15.52 0.24 -8.07
N PHE A 117 14.27 -0.21 -8.21
CA PHE A 117 13.59 -0.28 -9.50
C PHE A 117 13.55 1.09 -10.20
N LEU A 118 13.14 2.16 -9.52
CA LEU A 118 13.12 3.50 -10.14
C LEU A 118 14.53 4.01 -10.45
N HIS A 119 15.52 3.69 -9.63
CA HIS A 119 16.92 4.04 -9.89
C HIS A 119 17.44 3.38 -11.18
N ASP A 120 17.17 2.09 -11.35
CA ASP A 120 17.71 1.31 -12.47
C ASP A 120 16.91 1.46 -13.77
N ASN A 121 15.72 2.07 -13.72
CA ASN A 121 14.80 2.19 -14.85
C ASN A 121 14.40 3.68 -15.08
N PRO A 122 15.21 4.47 -15.82
CA PRO A 122 15.03 5.92 -15.95
C PRO A 122 13.68 6.34 -16.54
N GLY A 123 13.15 5.59 -17.51
CA GLY A 123 11.85 5.91 -18.09
C GLY A 123 10.69 5.67 -17.12
N ALA A 124 10.79 4.64 -16.27
CA ALA A 124 9.83 4.42 -15.18
C ALA A 124 9.91 5.55 -14.15
N ARG A 125 11.12 5.97 -13.75
CA ARG A 125 11.34 7.12 -12.84
C ARG A 125 10.72 8.41 -13.35
N LYS A 126 10.88 8.70 -14.64
CA LYS A 126 10.33 9.89 -15.30
C LYS A 126 8.80 9.88 -15.27
N VAL A 127 8.17 8.79 -15.69
CA VAL A 127 6.72 8.60 -15.67
C VAL A 127 6.17 8.74 -14.26
N TRP A 128 6.78 8.06 -13.29
CA TRP A 128 6.38 8.11 -11.89
C TRP A 128 6.48 9.53 -11.32
N THR A 129 7.60 10.22 -11.58
CA THR A 129 7.82 11.60 -11.12
C THR A 129 6.81 12.58 -11.72
N GLU A 130 6.50 12.45 -13.02
CA GLU A 130 5.48 13.27 -13.70
C GLU A 130 4.11 13.12 -13.02
N ARG A 131 3.71 11.87 -12.74
CA ARG A 131 2.47 11.57 -12.03
C ARG A 131 2.47 12.18 -10.63
N GLU A 132 3.50 11.95 -9.81
CA GLU A 132 3.49 12.42 -8.43
C GLU A 132 3.52 13.95 -8.33
N LYS A 133 4.23 14.64 -9.23
CA LYS A 133 4.16 16.11 -9.34
C LYS A 133 2.74 16.57 -9.63
N THR A 134 2.07 15.93 -10.58
CA THR A 134 0.68 16.22 -10.95
C THR A 134 -0.27 16.00 -9.77
N LEU A 135 -0.15 14.85 -9.09
CA LEU A 135 -0.94 14.53 -7.90
C LEU A 135 -0.68 15.50 -6.74
N SER A 136 0.58 15.89 -6.53
CA SER A 136 0.95 16.87 -5.50
C SER A 136 0.26 18.22 -5.75
N ALA A 137 0.28 18.71 -7.00
CA ALA A 137 -0.39 19.94 -7.36
C ALA A 137 -1.92 19.88 -7.12
N TYR A 138 -2.56 18.74 -7.40
CA TYR A 138 -3.99 18.54 -7.09
C TYR A 138 -4.25 18.46 -5.59
N ARG A 139 -3.42 17.75 -4.82
CA ARG A 139 -3.53 17.65 -3.36
C ARG A 139 -3.42 19.03 -2.70
N GLU A 140 -2.51 19.88 -3.18
CA GLU A 140 -2.36 21.25 -2.70
C GLU A 140 -3.64 22.08 -2.96
N LYS A 141 -4.18 22.03 -4.18
CA LYS A 141 -5.44 22.72 -4.54
C LYS A 141 -6.64 22.26 -3.70
N MET A 142 -6.63 21.02 -3.21
CA MET A 142 -7.68 20.46 -2.35
C MET A 142 -7.42 20.66 -0.85
N GLY A 143 -6.35 21.36 -0.45
CA GLY A 143 -6.02 21.54 0.97
C GLY A 143 -5.53 20.27 1.67
N MET A 144 -5.06 19.27 0.91
CA MET A 144 -4.54 17.98 1.39
C MET A 144 -3.00 17.93 1.41
N ALA A 145 -2.35 19.09 1.44
CA ALA A 145 -0.90 19.18 1.46
C ALA A 145 -0.31 18.50 2.71
N GLY A 146 0.76 17.72 2.54
CA GLY A 146 1.50 17.10 3.64
C GLY A 146 0.93 15.81 4.23
N ILE A 147 -0.19 15.29 3.71
CA ILE A 147 -0.80 14.04 4.23
C ILE A 147 0.02 12.79 3.87
N ASN A 148 0.79 12.82 2.78
CA ASN A 148 1.56 11.67 2.31
C ASN A 148 3.01 12.08 1.98
N THR A 149 3.98 11.46 2.66
CA THR A 149 5.42 11.71 2.46
C THR A 149 6.06 10.78 1.44
N TRP A 150 5.34 9.76 0.93
CA TRP A 150 5.80 8.74 -0.02
C TRP A 150 6.67 9.29 -1.16
N PHE A 151 6.15 10.31 -1.86
CA PHE A 151 6.86 10.92 -2.98
C PHE A 151 8.19 11.54 -2.54
N ARG A 152 8.19 12.30 -1.44
CA ARG A 152 9.38 12.98 -0.92
C ARG A 152 10.40 11.98 -0.40
N ASP A 153 9.96 10.96 0.31
CA ASP A 153 10.85 9.96 0.92
C ASP A 153 11.56 9.12 -0.14
N ILE A 154 10.84 8.74 -1.22
CA ILE A 154 11.45 8.07 -2.38
C ILE A 154 12.38 9.01 -3.15
N GLN A 155 12.00 10.26 -3.37
CA GLN A 155 12.87 11.22 -4.04
C GLN A 155 14.18 11.44 -3.28
N ALA A 156 14.12 11.61 -1.96
CA ALA A 156 15.30 11.76 -1.12
C ALA A 156 16.22 10.52 -1.20
N ALA A 157 15.64 9.32 -1.24
CA ALA A 157 16.40 8.08 -1.40
C ALA A 157 17.06 7.97 -2.79
N LEU A 158 16.32 8.30 -3.85
CA LEU A 158 16.85 8.33 -5.22
C LEU A 158 18.00 9.35 -5.35
N GLU A 159 17.87 10.54 -4.77
CA GLU A 159 18.93 11.55 -4.74
C GLU A 159 20.17 11.09 -3.96
N GLY A 160 19.98 10.28 -2.92
CA GLY A 160 21.08 9.63 -2.19
C GLY A 160 21.85 8.66 -3.08
N LEU A 161 21.13 7.74 -3.75
CA LEU A 161 21.71 6.76 -4.66
C LEU A 161 22.44 7.42 -5.85
N ASP A 162 21.84 8.46 -6.44
CA ASP A 162 22.46 9.20 -7.55
C ASP A 162 23.82 9.82 -7.14
N LYS A 163 23.96 10.29 -5.89
CA LYS A 163 25.20 10.87 -5.37
C LYS A 163 26.28 9.82 -5.10
N GLU A 164 25.89 8.66 -4.57
CA GLU A 164 26.81 7.55 -4.29
C GLU A 164 27.31 6.89 -5.58
N GLY A 165 26.43 6.69 -6.56
CA GLY A 165 26.79 6.13 -7.88
C GLY A 165 27.72 7.01 -8.71
N GLY A 166 27.73 8.32 -8.46
CA GLY A 166 28.66 9.27 -9.08
C GLY A 166 30.10 9.16 -8.56
N GLN A 167 30.31 8.74 -7.31
CA GLN A 167 31.64 8.65 -6.70
C GLN A 167 32.45 7.42 -7.15
N ILE A 168 31.78 6.37 -7.65
CA ILE A 168 32.44 5.12 -8.06
C ILE A 168 33.04 5.21 -9.48
N LYS A 169 32.63 6.19 -10.29
CA LYS A 169 33.11 6.34 -11.68
C LYS A 169 34.41 7.14 -11.85
N ASP A 170 34.96 7.69 -10.76
CA ASP A 170 36.15 8.57 -10.77
C ASP A 170 37.44 7.90 -10.21
N HIS A 171 37.49 6.55 -10.19
CA HIS A 171 38.68 5.76 -9.83
C HIS A 171 38.98 4.70 -10.89
#